data_AF-A0A842WGZ8-F1
#
_entry.id   AF-A0A842WGZ8-F1
#
_cell.length_a   1.000
_cell.length_b   1.000
_cell.length_c   1.000
_cell.angle_alpha   90.00
_cell.angle_beta   90.00
_cell.angle_gamma   90.00
#
_symmetry.space_group_name_H-M   'P 1'
#
loop_
_entity.id
_entity.type
_entity.pdbx_description
1 polymer ?
#
loop_
_entity_poly.entity_id
_entity_poly.type
_entity_poly.pdbx_seq_one_letter_code
_entity_poly.pdbx_strand_id
1 'polypeptide(L)'
;MGLLDILKGMFGGKERKTLASKKFKCPNCGYKKITLDMERCPECGVHIKSMFRKKCPKCGALNELDAKICKECGYDFEAEIRAAKKRKWRCPRCGYQMDSYMSRCPVCGVRFG
;
A
#
# COMPACT_ATOMS: atom_id res chain seq x y z
N MET A 1 -47.99 2.30 7.63
CA MET A 1 -46.66 2.79 8.02
C MET A 1 -45.97 1.66 8.74
N GLY A 2 -45.09 0.94 8.04
CA GLY A 2 -44.59 -0.37 8.44
C GLY A 2 -43.31 -0.27 9.26
N LEU A 3 -43.15 -1.21 10.20
CA LEU A 3 -41.98 -1.38 11.07
C LEU A 3 -40.71 -1.87 10.33
N LEU A 4 -40.64 -1.73 9.01
CA LEU A 4 -39.53 -2.19 8.16
C LEU A 4 -38.61 -1.05 7.68
N ASP A 5 -38.89 0.21 8.02
CA ASP A 5 -38.12 1.36 7.53
C ASP A 5 -36.93 1.79 8.42
N ILE A 6 -36.69 1.12 9.56
CA ILE A 6 -35.69 1.56 10.57
C ILE A 6 -34.30 0.89 10.41
N LEU A 7 -34.16 -0.16 9.59
CA LEU A 7 -32.88 -0.91 9.45
C LEU A 7 -32.01 -0.50 8.24
N LYS A 8 -32.32 0.61 7.57
CA LYS A 8 -31.58 1.05 6.36
C LYS A 8 -30.47 2.08 6.61
N GLY A 9 -30.05 2.26 7.87
CA GLY A 9 -29.16 3.36 8.29
C GLY A 9 -27.78 2.97 8.83
N MET A 10 -27.42 1.69 8.93
CA MET A 10 -26.18 1.28 9.60
C MET A 10 -25.28 0.48 8.64
N PHE A 11 -24.15 1.11 8.31
CA PHE A 11 -22.98 0.54 7.60
C PHE A 11 -23.05 0.53 6.06
N GLY A 12 -23.33 1.71 5.50
CA GLY A 12 -22.77 2.10 4.21
C GLY A 12 -21.25 1.87 4.20
N GLY A 13 -20.81 0.97 3.32
CA GLY A 13 -19.42 0.63 3.14
C GLY A 13 -18.61 1.86 2.80
N LYS A 14 -17.68 2.26 3.68
CA LYS A 14 -16.60 3.16 3.28
C LYS A 14 -15.74 2.39 2.29
N GLU A 15 -15.97 2.62 0.99
CA GLU A 15 -15.10 2.18 -0.09
C GLU A 15 -13.66 2.57 0.28
N ARG A 16 -12.89 1.58 0.70
CA ARG A 16 -11.45 1.73 0.86
C ARG A 16 -10.93 1.99 -0.55
N LYS A 17 -10.63 3.24 -0.90
CA LYS A 17 -9.91 3.58 -2.14
C LYS A 17 -8.57 2.86 -2.10
N THR A 18 -8.52 1.67 -2.65
CA THR A 18 -7.30 0.87 -2.78
C THR A 18 -6.42 1.54 -3.83
N LEU A 19 -5.11 1.31 -3.76
CA LEU A 19 -4.15 1.82 -4.74
C LEU A 19 -4.49 1.37 -6.17
N ALA A 20 -5.29 0.30 -6.32
CA ALA A 20 -5.82 -0.22 -7.57
C ALA A 20 -6.68 0.79 -8.34
N SER A 21 -7.48 1.65 -7.68
CA SER A 21 -8.35 2.59 -8.41
C SER A 21 -7.63 3.85 -8.92
N LYS A 22 -6.33 4.02 -8.63
CA LYS A 22 -5.56 5.20 -9.04
C LYS A 22 -5.08 5.02 -10.48
N LYS A 23 -5.33 6.04 -11.32
CA LYS A 23 -4.90 6.06 -12.73
C LYS A 23 -3.48 6.63 -12.83
N PHE A 24 -2.66 6.00 -13.67
CA PHE A 24 -1.27 6.38 -13.92
C PHE A 24 -1.00 6.49 -15.43
N LYS A 25 0.07 7.20 -15.77
CA LYS A 25 0.64 7.26 -17.11
C LYS A 25 1.53 6.05 -17.34
N CYS A 26 1.34 5.36 -18.46
CA CYS A 26 2.21 4.30 -18.96
C CYS A 26 3.63 4.82 -19.12
N PRO A 27 4.63 4.29 -18.38
CA PRO A 27 6.02 4.64 -18.60
C PRO A 27 6.54 4.23 -19.99
N ASN A 28 5.93 3.23 -20.64
CA ASN A 28 6.37 2.72 -21.94
C ASN A 28 5.85 3.58 -23.12
N CYS A 29 4.55 3.85 -23.20
CA CYS A 29 3.95 4.57 -24.34
C CYS A 29 3.25 5.90 -23.99
N GLY A 30 3.13 6.23 -22.71
CA GLY A 30 2.47 7.45 -22.25
C GLY A 30 0.95 7.41 -22.14
N TYR A 31 0.27 6.28 -22.36
CA TYR A 31 -1.18 6.13 -22.14
C TYR A 31 -1.58 6.49 -20.70
N LYS A 32 -2.60 7.32 -20.49
CA LYS A 32 -2.87 7.99 -19.20
C LYS A 32 -3.86 7.29 -18.27
N LYS A 33 -4.49 6.20 -18.71
CA LYS A 33 -5.58 5.52 -17.98
C LYS A 33 -5.20 4.11 -17.56
N ILE A 34 -3.97 3.91 -17.08
CA ILE A 34 -3.52 2.61 -16.55
C ILE A 34 -3.84 2.51 -15.06
N THR A 35 -4.27 1.34 -14.61
CA THR A 35 -4.36 0.98 -13.18
C THR A 35 -3.44 -0.21 -12.88
N LEU A 36 -3.12 -0.44 -11.60
CA LEU A 36 -2.16 -1.49 -11.19
C LEU A 36 -2.72 -2.93 -11.29
N ASP A 37 -4.04 -3.07 -11.39
CA ASP A 37 -4.76 -4.33 -11.57
C ASP A 37 -4.84 -4.79 -13.04
N MET A 38 -4.57 -3.90 -14.00
CA MET A 38 -4.51 -4.28 -15.41
C MET A 38 -3.33 -5.21 -15.68
N GLU A 39 -3.54 -6.25 -16.48
CA GLU A 39 -2.46 -7.16 -16.87
C GLU A 39 -1.53 -6.51 -17.91
N ARG A 40 -2.11 -5.86 -18.92
CA ARG A 40 -1.40 -5.20 -20.02
C ARG A 40 -1.91 -3.77 -20.26
N CYS A 41 -1.04 -2.93 -20.80
CA CYS A 41 -1.43 -1.61 -21.29
C CYS A 41 -2.34 -1.78 -22.53
N PRO A 42 -3.53 -1.17 -22.59
CA PRO A 42 -4.45 -1.33 -23.72
C PRO A 42 -3.92 -0.71 -25.02
N GLU A 43 -3.00 0.27 -24.95
CA GLU A 43 -2.45 0.94 -26.14
C GLU A 43 -1.22 0.26 -26.72
N CYS A 44 -0.31 -0.25 -25.89
CA CYS A 44 0.97 -0.81 -26.37
C CYS A 44 1.25 -2.25 -25.93
N GLY A 45 0.32 -2.91 -25.24
CA GLY A 45 0.39 -4.34 -24.91
C GLY A 45 1.43 -4.75 -23.87
N VAL A 46 2.31 -3.85 -23.44
CA VAL A 46 3.31 -4.11 -22.37
C VAL A 46 2.63 -4.56 -21.08
N HIS A 47 3.23 -5.55 -20.40
CA HIS A 47 2.77 -6.01 -19.08
C HIS A 47 2.89 -4.90 -18.03
N ILE A 48 1.83 -4.58 -17.31
CA ILE A 48 1.88 -3.52 -16.29
C ILE A 48 2.82 -3.91 -15.16
N LYS A 49 2.76 -5.16 -14.70
CA LYS A 49 3.63 -5.68 -13.64
C LYS A 49 5.12 -5.53 -13.97
N SER A 50 5.53 -5.60 -15.24
CA SER A 50 6.95 -5.52 -15.60
C SER A 50 7.54 -4.12 -15.44
N MET A 51 6.68 -3.09 -15.41
CA MET A 51 7.08 -1.68 -15.26
C MET A 51 7.42 -1.30 -13.82
N PHE A 52 6.90 -2.05 -12.84
CA PHE A 52 7.07 -1.72 -11.43
C PHE A 52 7.94 -2.78 -10.76
N ARG A 53 9.08 -2.35 -10.24
CA ARG A 53 10.02 -3.20 -9.52
C ARG A 53 10.45 -2.52 -8.23
N LYS A 54 10.70 -3.31 -7.19
CA LYS A 54 11.33 -2.82 -5.96
C LYS A 54 12.82 -3.09 -5.97
N LYS A 55 13.60 -2.11 -5.50
CA LYS A 55 15.04 -2.23 -5.34
C LYS A 55 15.34 -2.93 -4.02
N CYS A 56 16.19 -3.96 -4.04
CA CYS A 56 16.65 -4.60 -2.82
C CYS A 56 17.52 -3.62 -2.01
N PRO A 57 17.23 -3.39 -0.72
CA PRO A 57 18.03 -2.47 0.11
C PRO A 57 19.42 -3.01 0.41
N LYS A 58 19.61 -4.35 0.34
CA LYS A 58 20.89 -5.00 0.65
C LYS A 58 21.85 -5.03 -0.53
N CYS A 59 21.38 -5.38 -1.73
CA CYS A 59 22.25 -5.55 -2.92
C CYS A 59 21.90 -4.67 -4.11
N GLY A 60 20.82 -3.88 -4.06
CA GLY A 60 20.42 -2.99 -5.14
C GLY A 60 19.71 -3.66 -6.33
N ALA A 61 19.53 -4.99 -6.32
CA ALA A 61 18.84 -5.70 -7.40
C ALA A 61 17.36 -5.29 -7.54
N LEU A 62 16.85 -5.28 -8.77
CA LEU A 62 15.43 -5.03 -9.06
C LEU A 62 14.63 -6.34 -9.01
N ASN A 63 13.62 -6.37 -8.13
CA ASN A 63 12.75 -7.51 -7.87
C ASN A 63 11.29 -7.15 -8.18
N GLU A 64 10.44 -8.16 -8.40
CA GLU A 64 8.99 -7.95 -8.53
C GLU A 64 8.42 -7.32 -7.25
N LEU A 65 7.35 -6.54 -7.37
CA LEU A 65 6.78 -5.81 -6.23
C LEU A 65 6.36 -6.75 -5.08
N ASP A 66 5.81 -7.90 -5.43
CA ASP A 66 5.31 -8.96 -4.55
C ASP A 66 6.38 -10.00 -4.17
N ALA A 67 7.62 -9.88 -4.66
CA ALA A 67 8.70 -10.80 -4.30
C ALA A 67 8.95 -10.83 -2.78
N LYS A 68 8.84 -12.00 -2.14
CA LYS A 68 9.08 -12.13 -0.69
C LYS A 68 10.57 -12.15 -0.34
N ILE A 69 11.38 -12.70 -1.23
CA ILE A 69 12.82 -12.87 -1.08
C ILE A 69 13.50 -12.24 -2.29
N CYS A 70 14.65 -11.60 -2.09
CA CYS A 70 15.45 -11.10 -3.18
C CYS A 70 16.08 -12.28 -3.94
N LYS A 71 15.81 -12.35 -5.25
CA LYS A 71 16.31 -13.41 -6.12
C LYS A 71 17.84 -13.45 -6.26
N GLU A 72 18.51 -12.32 -6.01
CA GLU A 72 19.97 -12.21 -6.18
C GLU A 72 20.75 -12.47 -4.89
N CYS A 73 20.23 -12.05 -3.72
CA CYS A 73 21.00 -12.09 -2.46
C CYS A 73 20.28 -12.73 -1.27
N GLY A 74 19.06 -13.25 -1.47
CA GLY A 74 18.29 -13.91 -0.41
C GLY A 74 17.73 -12.98 0.66
N TYR A 75 17.77 -11.66 0.48
CA TYR A 75 17.18 -10.71 1.43
C TYR A 75 15.67 -10.95 1.58
N ASP A 76 15.20 -11.22 2.81
CA ASP A 76 13.79 -11.44 3.13
C ASP A 76 13.06 -10.09 3.35
N PHE A 77 12.26 -9.68 2.37
CA PHE A 77 11.46 -8.45 2.44
C PHE A 77 10.33 -8.54 3.48
N GLU A 78 9.80 -9.74 3.76
CA GLU A 78 8.76 -9.93 4.77
C GLU A 78 9.33 -9.87 6.20
N ALA A 79 10.59 -10.27 6.41
CA ALA A 79 11.27 -10.14 7.69
C ALA A 79 11.38 -8.68 8.15
N GLU A 80 11.71 -7.77 7.24
CA GLU A 80 11.79 -6.34 7.52
C GLU A 80 10.43 -5.77 7.96
N ILE A 81 9.37 -6.10 7.22
CA ILE A 81 8.00 -5.67 7.56
C ILE A 81 7.58 -6.23 8.92
N ARG A 82 7.89 -7.51 9.20
CA ARG A 82 7.61 -8.13 10.51
C ARG A 82 8.37 -7.44 11.63
N ALA A 83 9.64 -7.09 11.43
CA ALA A 83 10.44 -6.38 12.42
C ALA A 83 9.89 -4.97 12.66
N ALA A 84 9.53 -4.22 11.61
CA ALA A 84 8.95 -2.89 11.73
C ALA A 84 7.63 -2.89 12.51
N LYS A 85 6.76 -3.89 12.28
CA LYS A 85 5.51 -4.06 13.03
C LYS A 85 5.70 -4.34 14.53
N LYS A 86 6.83 -4.93 14.93
CA LYS A 86 7.14 -5.19 16.34
C LYS A 86 7.67 -3.96 17.07
N ARG A 87 8.26 -3.00 16.35
CA ARG A 87 8.83 -1.79 16.95
C ARG A 87 7.71 -0.84 17.35
N LYS A 88 7.55 -0.65 18.65
CA LYS A 88 6.61 0.31 19.23
C LYS A 88 7.34 1.53 19.75
N TRP A 89 6.64 2.65 19.79
CA TRP A 89 7.13 3.89 20.35
C TRP A 89 5.99 4.63 21.05
N ARG A 90 6.35 5.62 21.87
CA ARG A 90 5.41 6.38 22.69
C ARG A 90 5.21 7.77 22.07
N CYS A 91 3.96 8.14 21.81
CA CYS A 91 3.61 9.47 21.36
C CYS A 91 4.06 10.52 22.40
N PRO A 92 4.90 11.52 22.03
CA PRO A 92 5.43 12.51 22.98
C PRO A 92 4.35 13.48 23.48
N ARG A 93 3.21 13.59 22.77
CA ARG A 93 2.12 14.49 23.14
C ARG A 93 1.13 13.90 24.14
N CYS A 94 0.79 12.61 23.99
CA CYS A 94 -0.27 11.99 24.79
C CYS A 94 0.11 10.65 25.44
N GLY A 95 1.34 10.17 25.24
CA GLY A 95 1.81 8.93 25.84
C GLY A 95 1.27 7.64 25.19
N TYR A 96 0.43 7.72 24.16
CA TYR A 96 -0.10 6.53 23.48
C TYR A 96 1.04 5.70 22.84
N GLN A 97 1.04 4.38 23.10
CA GLN A 97 2.01 3.46 22.50
C GLN A 97 1.48 2.95 21.17
N MET A 98 2.23 3.21 20.09
CA MET A 98 1.84 2.89 18.72
C MET A 98 2.99 2.26 17.96
N ASP A 99 2.70 1.71 16.78
CA ASP A 99 3.73 1.12 15.94
C ASP A 99 4.59 2.21 15.26
N SER A 100 5.88 1.90 15.08
CA SER A 100 6.88 2.84 14.56
C SER A 100 6.64 3.32 13.13
N TYR A 101 5.87 2.59 12.33
CA TYR A 101 5.58 2.96 10.93
C TYR A 101 4.42 3.97 10.79
N MET A 102 3.73 4.32 11.87
CA MET A 102 2.59 5.23 11.83
C MET A 102 3.03 6.70 11.91
N SER A 103 2.73 7.50 10.89
CA SER A 103 3.07 8.93 10.82
C SER A 103 2.07 9.88 11.50
N ARG A 104 1.04 9.33 12.14
CA ARG A 104 0.03 10.09 12.88
C ARG A 104 -0.46 9.30 14.09
N CYS A 105 -0.51 9.95 15.26
CA CYS A 105 -1.09 9.36 16.46
C CYS A 105 -2.61 9.18 16.29
N PRO A 106 -3.17 7.97 16.48
CA PRO A 106 -4.60 7.72 16.34
C PRO A 106 -5.44 8.32 17.47
N VAL A 107 -4.81 8.63 18.61
CA VAL A 107 -5.50 9.17 19.79
C VAL A 107 -5.57 10.69 19.78
N CYS A 108 -4.42 11.38 19.62
CA CYS A 108 -4.38 12.85 19.70
C CYS A 108 -4.14 13.55 18.36
N GLY A 109 -4.01 12.80 17.26
CA GLY A 109 -3.92 13.35 15.89
C GLY A 109 -2.61 14.05 15.52
N VAL A 110 -1.64 14.16 16.45
CA VAL A 110 -0.33 14.75 16.14
C VAL A 110 0.38 13.95 15.03
N ARG A 111 1.00 14.66 14.09
CA ARG A 111 1.72 14.08 12.95
C ARG A 111 3.21 14.09 13.22
N PHE A 112 3.90 13.12 12.65
CA PHE A 112 5.34 12.95 12.76
C PHE A 112 5.88 12.84 11.34
N GLY A 113 6.89 13.65 11.03
CA GLY A 113 7.53 13.74 9.72
C GLY A 113 9.01 13.45 9.85
#